data_AF-A0A8H7SLG5-F1
#
_entry.id   AF-A0A8H7SLG5-F1
#
_cell.length_a   1.000
_cell.length_b   1.000
_cell.length_c   1.000
_cell.angle_alpha   90.00
_cell.angle_beta   90.00
_cell.angle_gamma   90.00
#
_symmetry.space_group_name_H-M   'P 1'
#
loop_
_entity.id
_entity.type
_entity.pdbx_description
1 polymer ?
#
loop_
_entity_poly.entity_id
_entity_poly.type
_entity_poly.pdbx_seq_one_letter_code
_entity_poly.pdbx_strand_id
1 'polypeptide(L)'
;MDKVKQEFFPSQIAIPDHPTEDTLFRRDLGTFLLNLKETLDRPLLTNSYKQSGIDFSFQNIAILFRFIFNSRSNVNLCWERSFATNKDNTEKMVRTDFLLYTSNQELGCGEVKLNCANERLEEEDRARLGESLKQQLHSRIKQAKYTREFRVFGVFVVDNIIELYCSSFSKENGYSFILLNEITLPTLMTTYATLEEPLEILFSFKKLIEESLPHPSDYEKSYIHSEYYDYLTPTNTDLKKHIDRLISTPTHQTIYTKVFFSEPFEGDMMTLIGFTVYFGELTDSMSRSSLTSIIEYWLTWFK
;
A
#
# COMPACT_ATOMS: atom_id res chain seq x y z
N MET A 1 -21.38 -68.68 -27.84
CA MET A 1 -21.55 -68.22 -26.45
C MET A 1 -20.55 -67.10 -26.22
N ASP A 2 -20.63 -66.07 -27.04
CA ASP A 2 -19.67 -64.96 -27.11
C ASP A 2 -20.44 -63.67 -27.34
N LYS A 3 -19.97 -62.58 -26.72
CA LYS A 3 -20.56 -61.22 -26.60
C LYS A 3 -21.36 -60.95 -25.33
N VAL A 4 -20.68 -60.87 -24.18
CA VAL A 4 -21.00 -59.88 -23.13
C VAL A 4 -19.72 -59.54 -22.36
N LYS A 5 -18.84 -58.69 -22.91
CA LYS A 5 -17.80 -58.00 -22.12
C LYS A 5 -17.36 -56.74 -22.86
N GLN A 6 -17.83 -55.58 -22.40
CA GLN A 6 -17.19 -54.25 -22.40
C GLN A 6 -18.26 -53.19 -22.60
N GLU A 7 -18.75 -52.62 -21.50
CA GLU A 7 -19.38 -51.29 -21.49
C GLU A 7 -19.68 -50.88 -20.04
N PHE A 8 -18.66 -50.78 -19.16
CA PHE A 8 -18.89 -50.23 -17.80
C PHE A 8 -17.71 -49.48 -17.19
N PHE A 9 -16.63 -49.21 -17.95
CA PHE A 9 -15.61 -48.27 -17.48
C PHE A 9 -15.58 -47.09 -18.44
N PRO A 10 -16.01 -45.88 -18.01
CA PRO A 10 -15.79 -44.69 -18.80
C PRO A 10 -14.29 -44.56 -19.09
N SER A 11 -13.99 -44.26 -20.35
CA SER A 11 -12.66 -44.00 -20.88
C SER A 11 -11.86 -43.15 -19.89
N GLN A 12 -10.60 -43.55 -19.67
CA GLN A 12 -9.62 -42.84 -18.83
C GLN A 12 -9.82 -41.32 -18.98
N ILE A 13 -10.26 -40.67 -17.90
CA ILE A 13 -10.33 -39.21 -17.84
C ILE A 13 -8.88 -38.76 -18.01
N ALA A 14 -8.56 -38.20 -19.18
CA ALA A 14 -7.29 -37.55 -19.42
C ALA A 14 -7.17 -36.43 -18.40
N ILE A 15 -6.32 -36.61 -17.40
CA ILE A 15 -5.98 -35.55 -16.45
C ILE A 15 -5.14 -34.55 -17.26
N PRO A 16 -5.60 -33.32 -17.49
CA PRO A 16 -4.80 -32.34 -18.21
C PRO A 16 -3.50 -32.10 -17.44
N ASP A 17 -2.36 -32.18 -18.14
CA ASP A 17 -1.00 -32.11 -17.56
C ASP A 17 -0.68 -30.76 -16.88
N HIS A 18 -1.51 -29.74 -17.08
CA HIS A 18 -1.36 -28.44 -16.43
C HIS A 18 -2.69 -27.95 -15.82
N PRO A 19 -2.68 -27.49 -14.55
CA PRO A 19 -3.87 -26.92 -13.92
C PRO A 19 -4.27 -25.64 -14.66
N THR A 20 -5.53 -25.55 -15.08
CA THR A 20 -6.11 -24.33 -15.63
C THR A 20 -6.28 -23.27 -14.53
N GLU A 21 -6.37 -21.99 -14.89
CA GLU A 21 -6.67 -20.90 -13.94
C GLU A 21 -7.97 -21.15 -13.15
N ASP A 22 -8.93 -21.86 -13.77
CA ASP A 22 -10.15 -22.34 -13.12
C ASP A 22 -9.89 -23.33 -12.00
N THR A 23 -9.03 -24.31 -12.25
CA THR A 23 -8.66 -25.29 -11.22
C THR A 23 -7.88 -24.65 -10.07
N LEU A 24 -6.98 -23.70 -10.36
CA LEU A 24 -6.20 -22.99 -9.34
C LEU A 24 -7.09 -22.16 -8.43
N PHE A 25 -8.00 -21.36 -8.98
CA PHE A 25 -8.91 -20.56 -8.18
C PHE A 25 -9.88 -21.40 -7.35
N ARG A 26 -10.43 -22.50 -7.89
CA ARG A 26 -11.29 -23.39 -7.10
C ARG A 26 -10.54 -24.00 -5.92
N ARG A 27 -9.27 -24.36 -6.11
CA ARG A 27 -8.40 -24.85 -5.04
C ARG A 27 -8.14 -23.76 -3.99
N ASP A 28 -7.84 -22.55 -4.44
CA ASP A 28 -7.54 -21.43 -3.55
C ASP A 28 -8.80 -20.98 -2.77
N LEU A 29 -9.97 -20.97 -3.42
CA LEU A 29 -11.28 -20.75 -2.79
C LEU A 29 -11.59 -21.85 -1.77
N GLY A 30 -11.39 -23.13 -2.12
CA GLY A 30 -11.58 -24.23 -1.17
C GLY A 30 -10.67 -24.12 0.04
N THR A 31 -9.42 -23.71 -0.16
CA THR A 31 -8.46 -23.46 0.93
C THR A 31 -8.87 -22.25 1.78
N PHE A 32 -9.34 -21.17 1.15
CA PHE A 32 -9.87 -19.99 1.84
C PHE A 32 -11.07 -20.35 2.72
N LEU A 33 -12.07 -21.04 2.16
CA LEU A 33 -13.27 -21.44 2.89
C LEU A 33 -12.97 -22.42 4.03
N LEU A 34 -12.02 -23.34 3.83
CA LEU A 34 -11.58 -24.25 4.89
C LEU A 34 -10.92 -23.47 6.04
N ASN A 35 -9.98 -22.58 5.73
CA ASN A 35 -9.31 -21.75 6.72
C ASN A 35 -10.29 -20.81 7.44
N LEU A 36 -11.23 -20.24 6.69
CA LEU A 36 -12.29 -19.40 7.25
C LEU A 36 -13.14 -20.20 8.23
N LYS A 37 -13.59 -21.40 7.83
CA LYS A 37 -14.31 -22.30 8.73
C LYS A 37 -13.49 -22.65 9.98
N GLU A 38 -12.20 -22.96 9.84
CA GLU A 38 -11.33 -23.23 10.99
C GLU A 38 -11.16 -22.02 11.91
N THR A 39 -11.06 -20.81 11.35
CA THR A 39 -11.01 -19.56 12.13
C THR A 39 -12.32 -19.33 12.87
N LEU A 40 -13.45 -19.64 12.24
CA LEU A 40 -14.77 -19.53 12.83
C LEU A 40 -14.99 -20.57 13.94
N ASP A 41 -14.65 -21.83 13.70
CA ASP A 41 -14.86 -22.92 14.67
C ASP A 41 -13.93 -22.82 15.90
N ARG A 42 -12.94 -21.91 15.90
CA ARG A 42 -12.08 -21.68 17.07
C ARG A 42 -12.92 -21.12 18.22
N PRO A 43 -12.89 -21.74 19.41
CA PRO A 43 -13.55 -21.19 20.56
C PRO A 43 -13.00 -19.78 20.80
N LEU A 44 -13.90 -18.79 20.91
CA LEU A 44 -13.55 -17.46 21.39
C LEU A 44 -12.75 -17.66 22.66
N LEU A 45 -11.43 -17.42 22.59
CA LEU A 45 -10.54 -17.61 23.72
C LEU A 45 -11.07 -16.69 24.82
N THR A 46 -11.66 -17.30 25.83
CA THR A 46 -12.47 -16.63 26.84
C THR A 46 -11.58 -15.66 27.62
N ASN A 47 -11.75 -14.35 27.37
CA ASN A 47 -11.43 -13.15 28.16
C ASN A 47 -10.06 -13.01 28.88
N SER A 48 -9.15 -13.98 28.78
CA SER A 48 -7.84 -13.96 29.45
C SER A 48 -6.66 -13.95 28.49
N TYR A 49 -6.87 -14.32 27.22
CA TYR A 49 -5.86 -14.25 26.18
C TYR A 49 -6.12 -12.99 25.35
N LYS A 50 -5.38 -11.91 25.61
CA LYS A 50 -5.32 -10.78 24.68
C LYS A 50 -4.69 -11.28 23.39
N GLN A 51 -5.50 -11.49 22.35
CA GLN A 51 -4.99 -11.86 21.03
C GLN A 51 -3.95 -10.83 20.60
N SER A 52 -2.76 -11.30 20.20
CA SER A 52 -1.72 -10.39 19.73
C SER A 52 -2.11 -9.81 18.36
N GLY A 53 -1.65 -8.60 18.05
CA GLY A 53 -1.87 -8.00 16.73
C GLY A 53 -1.36 -8.90 15.59
N ILE A 54 -0.24 -9.61 15.81
CA ILE A 54 0.33 -10.55 14.83
C ILE A 54 -0.60 -11.74 14.60
N ASP A 55 -1.15 -12.32 15.68
CA ASP A 55 -2.10 -13.44 15.56
C ASP A 55 -3.36 -13.00 14.82
N PHE A 56 -3.86 -11.80 15.09
CA PHE A 56 -5.00 -11.23 14.40
C PHE A 56 -4.73 -11.05 12.90
N SER A 57 -3.61 -10.40 12.55
CA SER A 57 -3.21 -10.18 11.16
C SER A 57 -3.09 -11.50 10.40
N PHE A 58 -2.45 -12.50 11.00
CA PHE A 58 -2.24 -13.78 10.33
C PHE A 58 -3.54 -14.58 10.17
N GLN A 59 -4.41 -14.59 11.17
CA GLN A 59 -5.62 -15.41 11.16
C GLN A 59 -6.74 -14.79 10.32
N ASN A 60 -6.89 -13.47 10.35
CA ASN A 60 -8.06 -12.82 9.76
C ASN A 60 -7.73 -12.07 8.45
N ILE A 61 -6.53 -11.50 8.32
CA ILE A 61 -6.17 -10.64 7.17
C ILE A 61 -5.34 -11.41 6.15
N ALA A 62 -4.28 -12.11 6.57
CA ALA A 62 -3.36 -12.80 5.67
C ALA A 62 -4.05 -13.88 4.83
N ILE A 63 -5.01 -14.59 5.40
CA ILE A 63 -5.78 -15.62 4.71
C ILE A 63 -6.66 -14.99 3.62
N LEU A 64 -7.37 -13.91 3.94
CA LEU A 64 -8.20 -13.17 3.00
C LEU A 64 -7.36 -12.58 1.87
N PHE A 65 -6.31 -11.84 2.21
CA PHE A 65 -5.49 -11.15 1.21
C PHE A 65 -4.70 -12.11 0.33
N ARG A 66 -4.24 -13.24 0.88
CA ARG A 66 -3.65 -14.31 0.07
C ARG A 66 -4.66 -14.86 -0.94
N PHE A 67 -5.92 -15.04 -0.55
CA PHE A 67 -6.96 -15.47 -1.48
C PHE A 67 -7.21 -14.41 -2.56
N ILE A 68 -7.38 -13.15 -2.18
CA ILE A 68 -7.64 -12.06 -3.13
C ILE A 68 -6.48 -11.84 -4.09
N PHE A 69 -5.28 -11.55 -3.58
CA PHE A 69 -4.17 -11.09 -4.42
C PHE A 69 -3.44 -12.26 -5.09
N ASN A 70 -3.14 -13.35 -4.38
CA ASN A 70 -2.31 -14.41 -4.95
C ASN A 70 -3.09 -15.38 -5.85
N SER A 71 -4.43 -15.33 -5.89
CA SER A 71 -5.21 -16.11 -6.86
C SER A 71 -5.25 -15.38 -8.21
N ARG A 72 -4.98 -16.07 -9.31
CA ARG A 72 -5.19 -15.56 -10.70
C ARG A 72 -4.71 -14.13 -10.97
N SER A 73 -3.53 -13.72 -10.49
CA SER A 73 -3.00 -12.41 -10.87
C SER A 73 -1.49 -12.30 -10.86
N ASN A 74 -1.02 -11.25 -11.52
CA ASN A 74 0.36 -10.80 -11.46
C ASN A 74 0.65 -9.96 -10.20
N VAL A 75 -0.36 -9.69 -9.38
CA VAL A 75 -0.24 -8.94 -8.13
C VAL A 75 -0.03 -9.93 -6.99
N ASN A 76 1.07 -9.77 -6.28
CA ASN A 76 1.43 -10.60 -5.15
C ASN A 76 1.42 -9.76 -3.88
N LEU A 77 1.10 -10.41 -2.76
CA LEU A 77 1.24 -9.82 -1.43
C LEU A 77 2.37 -10.52 -0.67
N CYS A 78 3.32 -9.72 -0.18
CA CYS A 78 4.40 -10.17 0.67
C CYS A 78 4.27 -9.53 2.05
N TRP A 79 4.15 -10.35 3.08
CA TRP A 79 4.22 -9.88 4.46
C TRP A 79 5.65 -9.48 4.78
N GLU A 80 5.84 -8.25 5.24
CA GLU A 80 7.14 -7.73 5.64
C GLU A 80 7.50 -8.38 6.99
N ARG A 81 7.96 -9.64 6.94
CA ARG A 81 8.80 -10.19 8.00
C ARG A 81 9.96 -9.21 8.11
N SER A 82 10.36 -8.87 9.33
CA SER A 82 11.56 -8.08 9.60
C SER A 82 12.76 -8.72 8.89
N PHE A 83 12.94 -8.46 7.59
CA PHE A 83 14.05 -8.95 6.80
C PHE A 83 15.17 -8.01 7.17
N ALA A 84 15.91 -8.47 8.17
CA ALA A 84 17.15 -7.89 8.57
C ALA A 84 18.03 -7.64 7.33
N THR A 85 18.60 -6.43 7.31
CA THR A 85 19.95 -6.14 6.83
C THR A 85 20.19 -6.30 5.33
N ASN A 86 19.99 -5.20 4.60
CA ASN A 86 21.09 -4.72 3.78
C ASN A 86 21.52 -3.32 4.26
N LYS A 87 22.81 -3.31 4.63
CA LYS A 87 23.66 -2.21 5.07
C LYS A 87 23.44 -0.91 4.29
N ASP A 88 22.72 0.03 4.90
CA ASP A 88 23.22 1.40 5.09
C ASP A 88 22.43 2.05 6.23
N ASN A 89 23.11 2.26 7.36
CA ASN A 89 22.56 2.69 8.64
C ASN A 89 22.21 4.19 8.69
N THR A 90 21.40 4.71 7.77
CA THR A 90 20.99 6.14 7.84
C THR A 90 19.52 6.45 7.58
N GLU A 91 18.70 5.50 7.13
CA GLU A 91 17.26 5.72 7.00
C GLU A 91 16.49 4.70 7.85
N LYS A 92 15.85 5.17 8.93
CA LYS A 92 14.76 4.42 9.56
C LYS A 92 13.64 4.36 8.51
N MET A 93 13.69 3.33 7.66
CA MET A 93 12.69 3.09 6.64
C MET A 93 11.33 2.97 7.35
N VAL A 94 10.34 3.73 6.87
CA VAL A 94 8.96 3.63 7.35
C VAL A 94 8.53 2.19 7.08
N ARG A 95 8.26 1.46 8.16
CA ARG A 95 8.00 0.02 8.11
C ARG A 95 6.52 -0.20 7.82
N THR A 96 6.22 -0.86 6.71
CA THR A 96 4.88 -1.34 6.40
C THR A 96 4.70 -2.77 6.93
N ASP A 97 3.46 -3.25 7.02
CA ASP A 97 3.23 -4.64 7.45
C ASP A 97 3.26 -5.61 6.25
N PHE A 98 2.87 -5.13 5.07
CA PHE A 98 2.96 -5.88 3.83
C PHE A 98 3.10 -4.97 2.61
N LEU A 99 3.62 -5.55 1.53
CA LEU A 99 3.79 -4.90 0.23
C LEU A 99 2.92 -5.60 -0.83
N LEU A 100 2.37 -4.80 -1.73
CA LEU A 100 1.75 -5.24 -2.97
C LEU A 100 2.75 -5.06 -4.10
N TYR A 101 3.00 -6.10 -4.89
CA TYR A 101 4.06 -6.06 -5.90
C TYR A 101 3.78 -7.00 -7.07
N THR A 102 4.34 -6.66 -8.22
CA THR A 102 4.57 -7.61 -9.33
C THR A 102 6.00 -8.14 -9.24
N SER A 103 6.40 -9.06 -10.13
CA SER A 103 7.78 -9.55 -10.17
C SER A 103 8.85 -8.46 -10.26
N ASN A 104 8.51 -7.29 -10.81
CA ASN A 104 9.47 -6.25 -11.18
C ASN A 104 9.18 -4.88 -10.56
N GLN A 105 8.09 -4.72 -9.80
CA GLN A 105 7.64 -3.40 -9.40
C GLN A 105 6.71 -3.43 -8.18
N GLU A 106 6.93 -2.48 -7.27
CA GLU A 106 5.99 -2.21 -6.17
C GLU A 106 4.73 -1.52 -6.69
N LEU A 107 3.59 -1.97 -6.18
CA LEU A 107 2.25 -1.50 -6.54
C LEU A 107 1.57 -0.77 -5.39
N GLY A 108 2.07 -0.93 -4.18
CA GLY A 108 1.41 -0.48 -2.99
C GLY A 108 1.96 -1.09 -1.72
N CYS A 109 1.36 -0.71 -0.60
CA CYS A 109 1.68 -1.24 0.71
C CYS A 109 0.46 -1.18 1.63
N GLY A 110 0.59 -1.78 2.81
CA GLY A 110 -0.43 -1.62 3.83
C GLY A 110 0.08 -1.80 5.26
N GLU A 111 -0.77 -1.34 6.17
CA GLU A 111 -0.55 -1.38 7.61
C GLU A 111 -1.75 -2.01 8.31
N VAL A 112 -1.49 -2.71 9.41
CA VAL A 112 -2.50 -3.33 10.26
C VAL A 112 -2.30 -2.83 11.69
N LYS A 113 -3.35 -2.24 12.26
CA LYS A 113 -3.42 -1.80 13.65
C LYS A 113 -4.58 -2.52 14.34
N LEU A 114 -4.32 -2.94 15.57
CA LEU A 114 -5.31 -3.63 16.41
C LEU A 114 -5.36 -2.95 17.77
N ASN A 115 -6.58 -2.70 18.26
CA ASN A 115 -6.86 -2.06 19.54
C ASN A 115 -6.16 -0.70 19.69
N CYS A 116 -6.21 0.14 18.64
CA CYS A 116 -5.70 1.50 18.74
C CYS A 116 -6.60 2.33 19.66
N ALA A 117 -6.18 2.53 20.90
CA ALA A 117 -6.94 3.33 21.86
C ALA A 117 -6.82 4.85 21.62
N ASN A 118 -6.09 5.29 20.60
CA ASN A 118 -5.74 6.68 20.37
C ASN A 118 -5.86 7.04 18.89
N GLU A 119 -6.96 7.70 18.53
CA GLU A 119 -7.29 8.18 17.19
C GLU A 119 -6.14 8.98 16.56
N ARG A 120 -5.46 9.82 17.35
CA ARG A 120 -4.33 10.60 16.85
C ARG A 120 -3.17 9.73 16.35
N LEU A 121 -2.91 8.59 17.00
CA LEU A 121 -1.86 7.68 16.54
C LEU A 121 -2.26 7.00 15.22
N GLU A 122 -3.55 6.73 15.03
CA GLU A 122 -4.06 6.18 13.77
C GLU A 122 -3.94 7.19 12.63
N GLU A 123 -4.27 8.47 12.87
CA GLU A 123 -4.06 9.54 11.89
C GLU A 123 -2.58 9.70 11.52
N GLU A 124 -1.69 9.63 12.51
CA GLU A 124 -0.24 9.63 12.28
C GLU A 124 0.21 8.42 11.44
N ASP A 125 -0.39 7.25 11.66
CA ASP A 125 -0.15 6.04 10.85
C ASP A 125 -0.72 6.17 9.42
N ARG A 126 -1.94 6.69 9.24
CA ARG A 126 -2.52 6.97 7.90
C ARG A 126 -1.67 7.96 7.13
N ALA A 127 -1.15 9.00 7.80
CA ALA A 127 -0.23 9.96 7.19
C ALA A 127 1.10 9.31 6.76
N ARG A 128 1.64 8.38 7.57
CA ARG A 128 2.83 7.59 7.21
C ARG A 128 2.58 6.69 6.00
N LEU A 129 1.41 6.04 5.93
CA LEU A 129 1.00 5.27 4.77
C LEU A 129 0.92 6.15 3.52
N GLY A 130 0.27 7.32 3.61
CA GLY A 130 0.15 8.28 2.51
C GLY A 130 1.52 8.74 1.97
N GLU A 131 2.48 9.05 2.85
CA GLU A 131 3.85 9.40 2.45
C GLU A 131 4.58 8.22 1.78
N SER A 132 4.41 7.00 2.32
CA SER A 132 5.01 5.79 1.73
C SER A 132 4.49 5.55 0.31
N LEU A 133 3.18 5.72 0.11
CA LEU A 133 2.55 5.62 -1.21
C LEU A 133 3.03 6.75 -2.13
N LYS A 134 3.16 7.99 -1.65
CA LYS A 134 3.74 9.08 -2.45
C LYS A 134 5.13 8.72 -2.97
N GLN A 135 5.97 8.10 -2.13
CA GLN A 135 7.32 7.65 -2.51
C GLN A 135 7.31 6.52 -3.53
N GLN A 136 6.45 5.52 -3.34
CA GLN A 136 6.26 4.45 -4.32
C GLN A 136 5.76 4.99 -5.66
N LEU A 137 4.79 5.91 -5.62
CA LEU A 137 4.25 6.58 -6.80
C LEU A 137 5.31 7.39 -7.54
N HIS A 138 6.12 8.16 -6.82
CA HIS A 138 7.21 8.92 -7.42
C HIS A 138 8.23 8.00 -8.13
N SER A 139 8.59 6.87 -7.50
CA SER A 139 9.46 5.87 -8.11
C SER A 139 8.83 5.21 -9.33
N ARG A 140 7.51 4.97 -9.29
CA ARG A 140 6.74 4.41 -10.39
C ARG A 140 6.65 5.36 -11.59
N ILE A 141 6.41 6.65 -11.37
CA ILE A 141 6.35 7.66 -12.44
C ILE A 141 7.69 7.74 -13.21
N LYS A 142 8.83 7.61 -12.51
CA LYS A 142 10.16 7.59 -13.15
C LYS A 142 10.33 6.47 -14.17
N GLN A 143 9.62 5.35 -13.99
CA GLN A 143 9.73 4.15 -14.81
C GLN A 143 8.50 3.94 -15.71
N ALA A 144 7.51 4.81 -15.62
CA ALA A 144 6.25 4.67 -16.33
C ALA A 144 6.39 5.07 -17.80
N LYS A 145 5.59 4.40 -18.61
CA LYS A 145 5.48 4.63 -20.06
C LYS A 145 4.11 5.19 -20.43
N TYR A 146 3.14 5.06 -19.53
CA TYR A 146 1.79 5.62 -19.62
C TYR A 146 1.34 6.25 -18.32
N THR A 147 0.48 7.25 -18.44
CA THR A 147 -0.17 7.92 -17.30
C THR A 147 -1.06 7.01 -16.49
N ARG A 148 -1.63 5.94 -17.09
CA ARG A 148 -2.40 4.94 -16.31
C ARG A 148 -1.56 4.22 -15.26
N GLU A 149 -0.24 4.21 -15.43
CA GLU A 149 0.70 3.65 -14.46
C GLU A 149 0.95 4.60 -13.29
N PHE A 150 0.45 5.85 -13.30
CA PHE A 150 0.63 6.84 -12.23
C PHE A 150 -0.33 6.59 -11.07
N ARG A 151 -0.35 5.35 -10.58
CA ARG A 151 -1.20 4.90 -9.47
C ARG A 151 -0.45 3.91 -8.60
N VAL A 152 -0.63 4.04 -7.30
CA VAL A 152 -0.23 3.04 -6.29
C VAL A 152 -1.33 2.91 -5.26
N PHE A 153 -1.35 1.80 -4.53
CA PHE A 153 -2.52 1.39 -3.76
C PHE A 153 -2.16 1.15 -2.29
N GLY A 154 -2.98 1.69 -1.41
CA GLY A 154 -2.82 1.56 0.03
C GLY A 154 -3.89 0.67 0.62
N VAL A 155 -3.54 -0.07 1.67
CA VAL A 155 -4.52 -0.77 2.49
C VAL A 155 -4.22 -0.49 3.96
N PHE A 156 -5.20 0.05 4.67
CA PHE A 156 -5.07 0.32 6.10
C PHE A 156 -6.13 -0.48 6.84
N VAL A 157 -5.71 -1.33 7.79
CA VAL A 157 -6.65 -2.14 8.57
C VAL A 157 -6.60 -1.66 10.01
N VAL A 158 -7.74 -1.20 10.53
CA VAL A 158 -7.93 -0.83 11.93
C VAL A 158 -9.04 -1.70 12.49
N ASP A 159 -8.70 -2.52 13.48
CA ASP A 159 -9.62 -3.46 14.10
C ASP A 159 -10.34 -4.34 13.05
N ASN A 160 -11.63 -4.15 12.85
CA ASN A 160 -12.44 -4.89 11.90
C ASN A 160 -12.73 -4.12 10.60
N ILE A 161 -12.10 -2.98 10.37
CA ILE A 161 -12.31 -2.13 9.20
C ILE A 161 -11.09 -2.20 8.29
N ILE A 162 -11.32 -2.36 6.98
CA ILE A 162 -10.32 -2.24 5.93
C ILE A 162 -10.64 -0.97 5.12
N GLU A 163 -9.70 -0.04 5.13
CA GLU A 163 -9.68 1.16 4.30
C GLU A 163 -8.82 0.89 3.06
N LEU A 164 -9.38 1.15 1.88
CA LEU A 164 -8.72 0.93 0.58
C LEU A 164 -8.40 2.28 -0.06
N TYR A 165 -7.11 2.53 -0.29
CA TYR A 165 -6.62 3.82 -0.80
C TYR A 165 -6.03 3.71 -2.19
N CYS A 166 -6.10 4.81 -2.93
CA CYS A 166 -5.35 5.03 -4.16
C CYS A 166 -4.59 6.34 -4.06
N SER A 167 -3.28 6.30 -4.33
CA SER A 167 -2.50 7.49 -4.60
C SER A 167 -2.24 7.59 -6.10
N SER A 168 -2.50 8.76 -6.68
CA SER A 168 -2.32 9.00 -8.11
C SER A 168 -1.75 10.37 -8.42
N PHE A 169 -1.25 10.56 -9.63
CA PHE A 169 -0.66 11.83 -10.07
C PHE A 169 -1.25 12.32 -11.39
N SER A 170 -1.56 13.62 -11.47
CA SER A 170 -1.92 14.32 -12.71
C SER A 170 -1.22 15.69 -12.79
N LYS A 171 -1.11 16.28 -13.98
CA LYS A 171 -0.48 17.61 -14.13
C LYS A 171 -1.31 18.71 -13.48
N GLU A 172 -2.62 18.53 -13.49
CA GLU A 172 -3.60 19.51 -13.03
C GLU A 172 -3.72 19.51 -11.50
N ASN A 173 -3.71 18.32 -10.89
CA ASN A 173 -3.99 18.13 -9.47
C ASN A 173 -2.76 17.74 -8.64
N GLY A 174 -1.62 17.50 -9.30
CA GLY A 174 -0.43 16.97 -8.64
C GLY A 174 -0.68 15.60 -8.02
N TYR A 175 -0.11 15.38 -6.84
CA TYR A 175 -0.32 14.14 -6.06
C TYR A 175 -1.68 14.17 -5.38
N SER A 176 -2.40 13.06 -5.49
CA SER A 176 -3.65 12.80 -4.77
C SER A 176 -3.52 11.55 -3.92
N PHE A 177 -4.20 11.53 -2.77
CA PHE A 177 -4.35 10.39 -1.90
C PHE A 177 -5.82 10.29 -1.51
N ILE A 178 -6.50 9.24 -1.99
CA ILE A 178 -7.96 9.14 -1.97
C ILE A 178 -8.35 7.82 -1.31
N LEU A 179 -9.27 7.89 -0.34
CA LEU A 179 -9.99 6.71 0.16
C LEU A 179 -11.00 6.28 -0.90
N LEU A 180 -10.84 5.08 -1.45
CA LEU A 180 -11.75 4.52 -2.44
C LEU A 180 -12.97 3.90 -1.76
N ASN A 181 -12.73 3.05 -0.77
CA ASN A 181 -13.75 2.28 -0.08
C ASN A 181 -13.33 1.97 1.34
N GLU A 182 -14.33 1.82 2.19
CA GLU A 182 -14.22 1.25 3.53
C GLU A 182 -15.09 0.01 3.58
N ILE A 183 -14.55 -1.11 4.07
CA ILE A 183 -15.28 -2.37 4.20
C ILE A 183 -15.02 -3.00 5.55
N THR A 184 -16.00 -3.73 6.08
CA THR A 184 -15.78 -4.55 7.27
C THR A 184 -15.09 -5.85 6.89
N LEU A 185 -14.08 -6.23 7.68
CA LEU A 185 -13.32 -7.46 7.54
C LEU A 185 -14.27 -8.68 7.55
N PRO A 186 -14.38 -9.43 6.44
CA PRO A 186 -15.42 -10.44 6.30
C PRO A 186 -15.01 -11.82 6.85
N THR A 187 -13.86 -11.90 7.52
CA THR A 187 -13.35 -13.12 8.15
C THR A 187 -13.77 -13.26 9.62
N LEU A 188 -14.56 -12.31 10.13
CA LEU A 188 -15.09 -12.35 11.49
C LEU A 188 -16.43 -13.08 11.55
N MET A 189 -16.70 -13.70 12.70
CA MET A 189 -17.98 -14.35 12.99
C MET A 189 -19.20 -13.47 12.72
N THR A 190 -19.08 -12.19 13.07
CA THR A 190 -20.19 -11.22 12.99
C THR A 190 -20.47 -10.76 11.57
N THR A 191 -19.54 -10.93 10.64
CA THR A 191 -19.58 -10.34 9.29
C THR A 191 -19.59 -11.40 8.19
N TYR A 192 -19.48 -12.69 8.55
CA TYR A 192 -19.49 -13.79 7.60
C TYR A 192 -20.77 -13.85 6.74
N ALA A 193 -21.93 -13.51 7.32
CA ALA A 193 -23.21 -13.52 6.59
C ALA A 193 -23.26 -12.51 5.43
N THR A 194 -22.36 -11.52 5.43
CA THR A 194 -22.25 -10.47 4.42
C THR A 194 -20.91 -10.53 3.68
N LEU A 195 -20.30 -11.72 3.56
CA LEU A 195 -18.99 -11.92 2.94
C LEU A 195 -18.94 -11.53 1.45
N GLU A 196 -20.06 -11.61 0.73
CA GLU A 196 -20.12 -11.40 -0.72
C GLU A 196 -19.69 -9.98 -1.13
N GLU A 197 -20.26 -8.95 -0.49
CA GLU A 197 -20.01 -7.55 -0.83
C GLU A 197 -18.54 -7.11 -0.57
N PRO A 198 -17.94 -7.35 0.61
CA PRO A 198 -16.52 -7.06 0.84
C PRO A 198 -15.59 -7.81 -0.12
N LEU A 199 -15.91 -9.05 -0.51
CA LEU A 199 -15.12 -9.78 -1.50
C LEU A 199 -15.22 -9.12 -2.88
N GLU A 200 -16.42 -8.73 -3.32
CA GLU A 200 -16.61 -8.04 -4.59
C GLU A 200 -15.84 -6.71 -4.64
N ILE A 201 -15.85 -5.95 -3.55
CA ILE A 201 -15.08 -4.71 -3.41
C ILE A 201 -13.57 -5.00 -3.49
N LEU A 202 -13.07 -6.03 -2.78
CA LEU A 202 -11.65 -6.41 -2.81
C LEU A 202 -11.19 -6.90 -4.19
N PHE A 203 -12.03 -7.66 -4.90
CA PHE A 203 -11.73 -8.07 -6.28
C PHE A 203 -11.75 -6.87 -7.24
N SER A 204 -12.69 -5.94 -7.07
CA SER A 204 -12.73 -4.71 -7.84
C SER A 204 -11.50 -3.84 -7.59
N PHE A 205 -11.09 -3.71 -6.32
CA PHE A 205 -9.87 -3.01 -5.94
C PHE A 205 -8.64 -3.64 -6.60
N LYS A 206 -8.50 -4.97 -6.53
CA LYS A 206 -7.42 -5.69 -7.22
C LYS A 206 -7.41 -5.43 -8.72
N LYS A 207 -8.58 -5.41 -9.37
CA LYS A 207 -8.68 -5.12 -10.81
C LYS A 207 -8.16 -3.72 -11.14
N LEU A 208 -8.42 -2.71 -10.29
CA LEU A 208 -7.86 -1.37 -10.47
C LEU A 208 -6.32 -1.38 -10.40
N ILE A 209 -5.74 -2.24 -9.55
CA ILE A 209 -4.29 -2.44 -9.49
C ILE A 209 -3.78 -3.01 -10.82
N GLU A 210 -4.43 -4.05 -11.34
CA GLU A 210 -4.06 -4.68 -12.60
C GLU A 210 -4.17 -3.73 -13.80
N GLU A 211 -5.21 -2.89 -13.85
CA GLU A 211 -5.39 -1.85 -14.88
C GLU A 211 -4.29 -0.79 -14.86
N SER A 212 -3.61 -0.60 -13.72
CA SER A 212 -2.47 0.31 -13.60
C SER A 212 -1.14 -0.27 -14.09
N LEU A 213 -1.12 -1.55 -14.48
CA LEU A 213 0.11 -2.22 -14.93
C LEU A 213 0.50 -1.82 -16.37
N PRO A 214 1.80 -1.86 -16.69
CA PRO A 214 2.26 -1.76 -18.07
C PRO A 214 1.69 -2.92 -18.89
N HIS A 215 1.21 -2.62 -20.09
CA HIS A 215 0.76 -3.65 -21.02
C HIS A 215 1.98 -4.21 -21.75
N PRO A 216 2.03 -5.49 -22.16
CA PRO A 216 3.17 -6.04 -22.87
C PRO A 216 3.58 -5.26 -24.13
N SER A 217 2.62 -4.63 -24.80
CA SER A 217 2.86 -3.75 -25.95
C SER A 217 3.62 -2.46 -25.63
N ASP A 218 3.76 -2.12 -24.35
CA ASP A 218 4.39 -0.87 -23.91
C ASP A 218 5.87 -1.05 -23.61
N TYR A 219 6.38 -2.28 -23.52
CA TYR A 219 7.78 -2.52 -23.19
C TYR A 219 8.79 -1.92 -24.17
N GLU A 220 8.40 -1.61 -25.40
CA GLU A 220 9.27 -0.94 -26.37
C GLU A 220 9.18 0.61 -26.34
N LYS A 221 8.22 1.16 -25.60
CA LYS A 221 8.00 2.62 -25.56
C LYS A 221 8.96 3.31 -24.61
N SER A 222 9.29 4.56 -24.93
CA SER A 222 10.10 5.42 -24.07
C SER A 222 9.38 5.76 -22.77
N TYR A 223 10.15 6.02 -21.71
CA TYR A 223 9.62 6.54 -20.46
C TYR A 223 9.09 7.96 -20.65
N ILE A 224 7.97 8.27 -20.02
CA ILE A 224 7.32 9.59 -20.14
C ILE A 224 7.72 10.56 -19.02
N HIS A 225 8.55 10.13 -18.06
CA HIS A 225 8.95 10.91 -16.88
C HIS A 225 9.43 12.33 -17.21
N SER A 226 10.19 12.54 -18.28
CA SER A 226 10.69 13.86 -18.68
C SER A 226 9.57 14.88 -18.94
N GLU A 227 8.38 14.42 -19.34
CA GLU A 227 7.22 15.29 -19.59
C GLU A 227 6.51 15.73 -18.30
N TYR A 228 6.82 15.08 -17.17
CA TYR A 228 6.20 15.29 -15.87
C TYR A 228 7.18 15.81 -14.82
N TYR A 229 8.49 15.79 -15.08
CA TYR A 229 9.53 16.13 -14.11
C TYR A 229 9.29 17.47 -13.41
N ASP A 230 8.93 18.51 -14.17
CA ASP A 230 8.71 19.87 -13.64
C ASP A 230 7.45 19.98 -12.75
N TYR A 231 6.57 18.96 -12.78
CA TYR A 231 5.33 18.91 -12.01
C TYR A 231 5.45 18.02 -10.77
N LEU A 232 6.53 17.23 -10.64
CA LEU A 232 6.72 16.33 -9.51
C LEU A 232 7.26 17.11 -8.32
N THR A 233 6.41 17.30 -7.29
CA THR A 233 6.93 17.75 -6.00
C THR A 233 7.84 16.68 -5.40
N PRO A 234 9.01 17.04 -4.88
CA PRO A 234 9.89 16.12 -4.16
C PRO A 234 9.13 15.35 -3.06
N THR A 235 9.60 14.17 -2.69
CA THR A 235 9.10 13.46 -1.50
C THR A 235 9.78 13.99 -0.22
N ASN A 236 9.25 13.69 0.97
CA ASN A 236 9.91 14.11 2.21
C ASN A 236 11.34 13.53 2.33
N THR A 237 11.56 12.33 1.78
CA THR A 237 12.88 11.69 1.71
C THR A 237 13.80 12.42 0.74
N ASP A 238 13.31 12.85 -0.43
CA ASP A 238 14.12 13.63 -1.39
C ASP A 238 14.49 15.00 -0.82
N LEU A 239 13.53 15.63 -0.13
CA LEU A 239 13.73 16.88 0.59
C LEU A 239 14.77 16.69 1.71
N LYS A 240 14.65 15.65 2.52
CA LYS A 240 15.62 15.36 3.59
C LYS A 240 17.01 15.11 3.00
N LYS A 241 17.14 14.34 1.92
CA LYS A 241 18.42 14.14 1.22
C LYS A 241 18.97 15.45 0.65
N HIS A 242 18.11 16.33 0.15
CA HIS A 242 18.50 17.65 -0.34
C HIS A 242 18.98 18.55 0.80
N ILE A 243 18.24 18.61 1.91
CA ILE A 243 18.61 19.33 3.13
C ILE A 243 19.90 18.76 3.72
N ASP A 244 20.04 17.44 3.85
CA ASP A 244 21.26 16.79 4.36
C ASP A 244 22.47 17.08 3.45
N ARG A 245 22.28 17.20 2.13
CA ARG A 245 23.32 17.70 1.21
C ARG A 245 23.65 19.17 1.47
N LEU A 246 22.65 20.02 1.70
CA LEU A 246 22.84 21.44 2.04
C LEU A 246 23.46 21.64 3.44
N ILE A 247 23.25 20.71 4.38
CA ILE A 247 23.80 20.73 5.75
C ILE A 247 25.15 19.99 5.82
N SER A 248 25.49 19.13 4.84
CA SER A 248 26.81 18.51 4.73
C SER A 248 27.93 19.51 4.38
N THR A 249 27.57 20.75 4.05
CA THR A 249 28.47 21.91 4.17
C THR A 249 28.66 22.26 5.65
N PRO A 250 29.91 22.44 6.14
CA PRO A 250 30.23 22.34 7.56
C PRO A 250 29.71 23.56 8.35
N THR A 251 28.46 23.49 8.79
CA THR A 251 27.93 24.34 9.86
C THR A 251 26.98 23.51 10.72
N HIS A 252 27.35 23.34 11.99
CA HIS A 252 26.54 22.68 13.01
C HIS A 252 25.23 23.44 13.23
N GLN A 253 24.16 23.08 12.53
CA GLN A 253 22.82 23.58 12.81
C GLN A 253 21.79 22.46 12.73
N THR A 254 20.94 22.37 13.74
CA THR A 254 19.80 21.46 13.79
C THR A 254 18.56 22.22 13.35
N ILE A 255 17.94 21.79 12.25
CA ILE A 255 16.67 22.35 11.75
C ILE A 255 15.54 21.44 12.21
N TYR A 256 14.50 22.03 12.84
CA TYR A 256 13.28 21.31 13.20
C TYR A 256 12.12 21.82 12.34
N THR A 257 11.48 20.91 11.61
CA THR A 257 10.28 21.24 10.82
C THR A 257 9.06 20.66 11.53
N LYS A 258 8.05 21.51 11.77
CA LYS A 258 6.73 21.08 12.26
C LYS A 258 5.67 21.44 11.21
N VAL A 259 5.01 20.41 10.68
CA VAL A 259 3.94 20.54 9.69
C VAL A 259 2.61 20.48 10.43
N PHE A 260 1.68 21.38 10.10
CA PHE A 260 0.34 21.41 10.68
C PHE A 260 -0.70 21.20 9.59
N PHE A 261 -1.55 20.19 9.75
CA PHE A 261 -2.77 20.04 8.96
C PHE A 261 -3.93 20.66 9.75
N SER A 262 -4.91 21.25 9.08
CA SER A 262 -6.18 21.59 9.75
C SER A 262 -7.21 20.52 9.46
N GLU A 263 -8.16 20.37 10.38
CA GLU A 263 -9.37 19.58 10.15
C GLU A 263 -10.19 20.13 8.96
N PRO A 264 -10.94 19.26 8.27
CA PRO A 264 -11.75 19.64 7.12
C PRO A 264 -12.92 20.55 7.55
N PHE A 265 -13.08 21.67 6.85
CA PHE A 265 -14.32 22.45 6.90
C PHE A 265 -15.19 22.00 5.72
N GLU A 266 -16.15 21.12 6.00
CA GLU A 266 -17.17 20.60 5.05
C GLU A 266 -16.62 20.07 3.70
N GLY A 267 -16.27 18.77 3.67
CA GLY A 267 -16.12 17.99 2.43
C GLY A 267 -14.69 17.49 2.15
N ASP A 268 -14.44 16.24 2.52
CA ASP A 268 -13.48 15.20 2.03
C ASP A 268 -12.06 15.55 1.54
N MET A 269 -11.56 16.78 1.68
CA MET A 269 -10.15 17.11 1.46
C MET A 269 -9.50 17.76 2.68
N MET A 270 -8.50 17.08 3.25
CA MET A 270 -7.52 17.69 4.16
C MET A 270 -6.77 18.80 3.42
N THR A 271 -6.91 20.05 3.87
CA THR A 271 -6.17 21.18 3.32
C THR A 271 -5.00 21.52 4.24
N LEU A 272 -3.80 21.64 3.66
CA LEU A 272 -2.60 22.03 4.39
C LEU A 272 -2.60 23.54 4.63
N ILE A 273 -2.90 23.98 5.87
CA ILE A 273 -3.09 25.41 6.19
C ILE A 273 -1.78 26.13 6.53
N GLY A 274 -0.73 25.43 6.96
CA GLY A 274 0.56 26.09 7.20
C GLY A 274 1.67 25.18 7.71
N PHE A 275 2.88 25.71 7.68
CA PHE A 275 4.05 25.08 8.29
C PHE A 275 4.83 26.10 9.11
N THR A 276 5.49 25.64 10.16
CA THR A 276 6.42 26.47 10.93
C THR A 276 7.78 25.80 10.93
N VAL A 277 8.77 26.49 10.37
CA VAL A 277 10.17 26.06 10.42
C VAL A 277 10.80 26.70 11.64
N TYR A 278 11.23 25.87 12.59
CA TYR A 278 12.00 26.33 13.74
C TYR A 278 13.48 26.15 13.41
N PHE A 279 14.16 27.27 13.23
CA PHE A 279 15.61 27.30 13.26
C PHE A 279 16.02 27.35 14.74
N GLY A 280 16.82 26.38 15.21
CA GLY A 280 17.51 26.51 16.50
C GLY A 280 18.45 27.73 16.49
N GLU A 281 19.08 28.07 17.63
CA GLU A 281 19.94 29.26 17.77
C GLU A 281 20.77 29.53 16.51
N LEU A 282 20.33 30.54 15.75
CA LEU A 282 20.98 30.96 14.53
C LEU A 282 22.29 31.63 14.94
N THR A 283 23.39 30.91 14.82
CA THR A 283 24.70 31.56 14.78
C THR A 283 24.75 32.43 13.51
N ASP A 284 25.36 33.62 13.61
CA ASP A 284 25.48 34.67 12.56
C ASP A 284 26.01 34.19 11.18
N SER A 285 26.35 32.90 11.04
CA SER A 285 26.92 32.28 9.85
C SER A 285 25.90 31.81 8.81
N MET A 286 24.59 31.81 9.09
CA MET A 286 23.61 31.44 8.06
C MET A 286 23.36 32.63 7.14
N SER A 287 23.92 32.60 5.92
CA SER A 287 23.73 33.68 4.97
C SER A 287 22.24 33.80 4.61
N ARG A 288 21.75 35.05 4.51
CA ARG A 288 20.37 35.33 4.06
C ARG A 288 20.04 34.61 2.75
N SER A 289 21.01 34.41 1.85
CA SER A 289 20.84 33.67 0.61
C SER A 289 20.42 32.21 0.83
N SER A 290 20.99 31.52 1.81
CA SER A 290 20.64 30.12 2.11
C SER A 290 19.26 30.00 2.74
N LEU A 291 18.88 30.95 3.61
CA LEU A 291 17.51 31.06 4.14
C LEU A 291 16.51 31.33 3.01
N THR A 292 16.82 32.26 2.11
CA THR A 292 15.97 32.60 0.97
C THR A 292 15.84 31.42 0.02
N SER A 293 16.92 30.69 -0.30
CA SER A 293 16.84 29.49 -1.15
C SER A 293 16.04 28.36 -0.50
N ILE A 294 16.17 28.16 0.82
CA ILE A 294 15.35 27.17 1.55
C ILE A 294 13.88 27.61 1.51
N ILE A 295 13.57 28.86 1.84
CA ILE A 295 12.19 29.38 1.84
C ILE A 295 11.59 29.37 0.43
N GLU A 296 12.33 29.76 -0.61
CA GLU A 296 11.89 29.71 -2.01
C GLU A 296 11.64 28.28 -2.47
N TYR A 297 12.53 27.34 -2.10
CA TYR A 297 12.37 25.91 -2.37
C TYR A 297 11.16 25.31 -1.65
N TRP A 298 10.86 25.75 -0.42
CA TRP A 298 9.65 25.39 0.29
C TRP A 298 8.40 26.04 -0.33
N LEU A 299 8.46 27.30 -0.74
CA LEU A 299 7.33 27.98 -1.39
C LEU A 299 6.97 27.35 -2.76
N THR A 300 7.91 26.71 -3.45
CA THR A 300 7.62 25.89 -4.64
C THR A 300 6.93 24.56 -4.33
N TRP A 301 6.92 24.11 -3.08
CA TRP A 301 6.28 22.86 -2.65
C TRP A 301 4.77 23.00 -2.35
N PHE A 302 4.29 24.24 -2.15
CA PHE A 302 2.91 24.56 -1.76
C PHE A 302 2.14 25.36 -2.83
N LYS A 303 2.74 25.57 -4.01
CA LYS A 303 2.04 26.04 -5.21
C LYS A 303 1.60 24.85 -6.04
#